data_AF-A0A960KD31-F1
#
_entry.id   AF-A0A960KD31-F1
#
_cell.length_a   1.000
_cell.length_b   1.000
_cell.length_c   1.000
_cell.angle_alpha   90.00
_cell.angle_beta   90.00
_cell.angle_gamma   90.00
#
_symmetry.space_group_name_H-M   'P 1'
#
loop_
_entity.id
_entity.type
_entity.pdbx_description
1 polymer ?
#
loop_
_entity_poly.entity_id
_entity_poly.type
_entity_poly.pdbx_seq_one_letter_code
_entity_poly.pdbx_strand_id
1 'polypeptide(L)' 'MQPDAYPSTERGTVRRTPEGYWAFIPTDAPRRISLSDEVIKLLDEATGAVHRLGGVGRLIP' A
#
# COMPACT_ATOMS: atom_id res chain seq x y z
N MET A 1 1.02 16.90 -12.42
CA MET A 1 0.04 16.38 -11.45
C MET A 1 -1.06 17.42 -11.28
N GLN A 2 -2.33 17.01 -11.23
CA GLN A 2 -3.46 17.90 -10.90
C GLN A 2 -3.72 17.80 -9.39
N PRO A 3 -3.32 18.79 -8.56
CA PRO A 3 -3.29 18.65 -7.10
C PRO A 3 -4.67 18.37 -6.50
N ASP A 4 -5.71 19.01 -7.05
CA ASP A 4 -7.08 18.93 -6.54
C ASP A 4 -7.71 17.54 -6.72
N ALA A 5 -7.17 16.72 -7.62
CA ALA A 5 -7.60 15.34 -7.81
C ALA A 5 -7.08 14.40 -6.70
N TYR A 6 -6.19 14.87 -5.83
CA TYR A 6 -5.52 14.08 -4.81
C TYR A 6 -5.64 14.76 -3.44
N PRO A 7 -6.74 14.52 -2.71
CA PRO A 7 -6.90 15.09 -1.38
C PRO A 7 -5.82 14.56 -0.43
N SER A 8 -5.30 15.44 0.42
CA SER A 8 -4.44 15.02 1.53
C SER A 8 -5.24 14.17 2.52
N THR A 9 -4.68 13.03 2.92
CA THR A 9 -5.30 12.07 3.84
C THR A 9 -4.31 11.66 4.92
N GLU A 10 -4.71 10.79 5.84
CA GLU A 10 -3.78 10.13 6.78
C GLU A 10 -2.61 9.41 6.07
N ARG A 11 -2.78 9.04 4.79
CA ARG A 11 -1.77 8.32 4.00
C ARG A 11 -0.69 9.22 3.42
N GLY A 12 -0.91 10.53 3.39
CA GLY A 12 0.05 11.49 2.87
C GLY A 12 -0.59 12.79 2.43
N THR A 13 0.26 13.72 2.02
CA THR A 13 -0.14 15.08 1.67
C THR A 13 0.36 15.46 0.29
N VAL A 14 -0.45 16.20 -0.47
CA VAL A 14 -0.01 16.81 -1.72
C VAL A 14 0.60 18.17 -1.41
N ARG A 15 1.87 18.36 -1.78
CA ARG A 15 2.62 19.59 -1.50
C ARG A 15 3.44 20.01 -2.72
N ARG A 16 3.66 21.32 -2.85
CA ARG A 16 4.56 21.87 -3.85
C ARG A 16 6.00 21.69 -3.34
N THR A 17 6.84 21.09 -4.17
CA THR A 17 8.25 20.87 -3.83
C THR A 17 9.05 22.16 -4.01
N PRO A 18 10.27 22.26 -3.44
CA PRO A 18 11.15 23.41 -3.64
C PRO A 18 11.48 23.67 -5.12
N GLU A 19 11.51 22.64 -5.95
CA GLU A 19 11.77 22.73 -7.39
C GLU A 19 10.53 23.16 -8.20
N GLY A 20 9.40 23.42 -7.52
CA GLY A 20 8.23 24.09 -8.09
C GLY A 20 7.15 23.16 -8.64
N TYR A 21 7.35 21.83 -8.64
CA TYR A 21 6.34 20.86 -9.06
C TYR A 21 5.49 20.36 -7.88
N TRP A 22 4.36 19.73 -8.18
CA TRP A 22 3.47 19.12 -7.18
C TRP A 22 3.80 17.63 -7.01
N ALA A 23 3.91 17.20 -5.77
CA ALA A 23 4.17 15.81 -5.42
C ALA A 23 3.26 15.35 -4.27
N PHE A 24 2.89 14.07 -4.29
CA PHE A 24 2.30 13.39 -3.13
C PHE A 24 3.43 12.87 -2.23
N ILE A 25 3.49 13.38 -1.01
CA ILE A 25 4.46 12.97 0.00
C ILE A 25 3.75 11.99 0.93
N PRO A 26 4.11 10.69 0.89
CA PRO A 26 3.50 9.70 1.77
C PRO A 26 3.85 9.97 3.23
N THR A 27 2.92 9.65 4.14
CA THR A 27 3.24 9.58 5.57
C THR A 27 4.22 8.44 5.83
N ASP A 28 5.15 8.66 6.77
CA ASP A 28 6.17 7.70 7.19
C ASP A 28 5.57 6.36 7.62
N ALA A 29 6.35 5.30 7.41
CA ALA A 29 6.02 3.95 7.85
C ALA A 29 6.61 3.70 9.27
N PRO A 30 5.98 2.84 10.09
CA PRO A 30 4.77 2.07 9.81
C PRO A 30 3.50 2.92 9.98
N ARG A 31 2.56 2.77 9.04
CA ARG A 31 1.25 3.43 9.13
C ARG A 31 0.35 2.63 10.05
N ARG A 32 -0.51 3.33 10.79
CA ARG A 32 -1.60 2.67 11.50
C ARG A 32 -2.58 2.09 10.47
N ILE A 33 -2.82 0.79 10.55
CA ILE A 33 -3.78 0.09 9.68
C ILE A 33 -4.92 -0.38 10.58
N SER A 34 -6.14 -0.02 10.25
CA SER A 34 -7.32 -0.59 10.88
C SER A 34 -7.51 -2.02 10.37
N LEU A 35 -7.39 -3.01 11.26
CA LEU A 35 -7.60 -4.42 10.95
C LEU A 35 -9.04 -4.79 11.28
N SER A 36 -9.93 -4.68 10.31
CA SER A 36 -11.26 -5.28 10.41
C SER A 36 -11.18 -6.79 10.21
N ASP A 37 -12.21 -7.53 10.63
CA ASP A 37 -12.31 -8.97 10.40
C ASP A 37 -12.18 -9.32 8.91
N GLU A 38 -12.71 -8.47 8.02
CA GLU A 38 -12.58 -8.62 6.58
C GLU A 38 -11.12 -8.48 6.12
N VAL A 39 -10.42 -7.45 6.57
CA VAL A 39 -9.00 -7.23 6.24
C VAL A 39 -8.15 -8.40 6.74
N ILE A 40 -8.43 -8.91 7.94
CA ILE A 40 -7.72 -10.07 8.50
C ILE A 40 -7.93 -11.31 7.62
N LYS A 41 -9.16 -11.60 7.20
CA LYS A 41 -9.46 -12.72 6.30
C LYS A 41 -8.71 -12.59 4.98
N LEU A 42 -8.71 -11.41 4.37
CA LEU A 42 -8.00 -11.15 3.12
C LEU A 42 -6.48 -11.35 3.27
N LEU A 43 -5.89 -10.95 4.39
CA LEU A 43 -4.48 -11.16 4.67
C LEU A 43 -4.13 -12.64 4.84
N ASP A 44 -5.01 -13.42 5.49
CA ASP A 44 -4.83 -14.88 5.63
C ASP A 44 -4.94 -15.59 4.27
N GLU A 45 -5.94 -15.24 3.47
CA GLU A 45 -6.11 -15.77 2.11
C GLU A 45 -4.90 -15.44 1.21
N ALA A 46 -4.41 -14.20 1.27
CA ALA A 46 -3.23 -13.78 0.53
C ALA A 46 -1.98 -14.57 0.98
N THR A 47 -1.83 -14.77 2.30
CA THR A 47 -0.74 -15.58 2.86
C THR A 47 -0.81 -17.02 2.35
N GLY A 48 -1.99 -17.65 2.37
CA GLY A 48 -2.19 -19.00 1.85
C GLY A 48 -1.90 -19.10 0.34
N ALA A 49 -2.31 -18.10 -0.44
CA ALA A 49 -2.04 -18.05 -1.88
C ALA A 49 -0.52 -17.97 -2.18
N VAL A 50 0.21 -17.12 -1.47
CA VAL A 50 1.67 -16.98 -1.62
C VAL A 50 2.38 -18.29 -1.24
N HIS A 51 1.97 -18.95 -0.17
CA HIS A 51 2.55 -20.24 0.21
C HIS A 51 2.31 -21.32 -0.85
N ARG A 52 1.10 -21.41 -1.40
CA ARG A 52 0.80 -22.35 -2.49
C ARG A 52 1.66 -22.08 -3.72
N LEU A 53 1.79 -20.82 -4.13
CA LEU A 53 2.65 -20.43 -5.25
C LEU A 53 4.12 -20.80 -4.98
N GLY A 54 4.63 -20.50 -3.80
CA GLY A 54 5.99 -20.88 -3.41
C GLY A 54 6.21 -22.39 -3.39
N GLY A 55 5.19 -23.16 -3.00
CA GLY A 55 5.20 -24.62 -3.08
C GLY A 55 5.29 -25.11 -4.53
N VAL A 56 4.45 -24.59 -5.42
CA VAL A 56 4.46 -24.92 -6.86
C VAL A 56 5.80 -24.56 -7.49
N GLY A 57 6.35 -23.38 -7.19
CA GLY A 57 7.65 -22.94 -7.73
C GLY A 57 8.82 -23.85 -7.36
N ARG A 58 8.73 -24.61 -6.27
CA ARG A 58 9.74 -25.62 -5.89
C ARG A 58 9.59 -26.95 -6.62
N LEU A 59 8.45 -27.19 -7.27
CA LEU A 59 8.17 -28.41 -8.04
C LEU A 59 8.53 -28.27 -9.52
N ILE A 60 8.81 -27.04 -9.98
CA ILE A 60 9.28 -26.77 -11.33
C ILE A 60 10.83 -26.74 -11.27
N PRO A 61 11.53 -27.60 -12.04
CA PRO A 61 12.99 -27.71 -12.04
C PRO A 61 13.71 -26.48 -12.61
#